data_AF-A0A4U0RGL1-F1
#
_entry.id   AF-A0A4U0RGL1-F1
#
_cell.length_a   1.000
_cell.length_b   1.000
_cell.length_c   1.000
_cell.angle_alpha   90.00
_cell.angle_beta   90.00
_cell.angle_gamma   90.00
#
_symmetry.space_group_name_H-M   'P 1'
#
loop_
_entity.id
_entity.type
_entity.pdbx_description
1 polymer ?
#
loop_
_entity_poly.entity_id
_entity_poly.type
_entity_poly.pdbx_seq_one_letter_code
_entity_poly.pdbx_strand_id
1 'polypeptide(L)'
;MADVAWEELWASLYHQGSVYAASFAALPVLTDIATGRKPGARWQALGLAGRIVVEEQQLHEPGYVQARYPAAINELHRLTQNLTMARPFEGDEDDFLYWLEHLLAFEGVPVWRRSLRREEHPVVCPSCALSLEIDLSHKPPGTRGRDPNARFRVVGREGPILTGVRPAVPADLPPLASRLHGVAVGAGQSAVAEHLTHLFGCTTCPDCASDFSVPDQVAAFQA
;
A
#
# COMPACT_ATOMS: atom_id res chain seq x y z
N MET A 1 9.50 1.20 29.49
CA MET A 1 8.75 2.48 29.67
C MET A 1 8.64 3.25 28.36
N ALA A 2 9.73 3.53 27.63
CA ALA A 2 9.64 4.21 26.33
C ALA A 2 8.77 3.44 25.31
N ASP A 3 8.86 2.11 25.29
CA ASP A 3 8.09 1.27 24.36
C ASP A 3 6.58 1.31 24.64
N VAL A 4 6.19 1.15 25.92
CA VAL A 4 4.79 1.31 26.38
C VAL A 4 4.22 2.68 26.02
N ALA A 5 5.01 3.75 26.19
CA ALA A 5 4.58 5.10 25.82
C ALA A 5 4.33 5.25 24.31
N TRP A 6 5.10 4.54 23.47
CA TRP A 6 4.85 4.52 22.04
C TRP A 6 3.63 3.68 21.70
N GLU A 7 3.44 2.51 22.30
CA GLU A 7 2.22 1.70 22.10
C GLU A 7 0.95 2.50 22.44
N GLU A 8 0.95 3.22 23.56
CA GLU A 8 -0.15 4.10 23.95
C GLU A 8 -0.36 5.25 22.96
N LEU A 9 0.73 5.87 22.48
CA LEU A 9 0.65 6.95 21.49
C LEU A 9 0.13 6.43 20.14
N TRP A 10 0.57 5.25 19.72
CA TRP A 10 0.06 4.55 18.54
C TRP A 10 -1.43 4.33 18.70
N ALA A 11 -1.88 3.68 19.77
CA ALA A 11 -3.31 3.47 20.03
C ALA A 11 -4.12 4.78 20.12
N SER A 12 -3.51 5.86 20.59
CA SER A 12 -4.14 7.18 20.77
C SER A 12 -4.07 8.11 19.56
N LEU A 13 -3.37 7.76 18.48
CA LEU A 13 -3.36 8.52 17.23
C LEU A 13 -3.77 7.69 16.01
N TYR A 14 -3.69 6.37 16.11
CA TYR A 14 -4.01 5.41 15.07
C TYR A 14 -4.50 4.10 15.70
N HIS A 15 -5.81 3.86 15.62
CA HIS A 15 -6.41 2.66 16.18
C HIS A 15 -7.17 1.90 15.09
N GLN A 16 -6.72 0.67 14.77
CA GLN A 16 -7.41 -0.25 13.87
C GLN A 16 -7.85 0.39 12.53
N GLY A 17 -6.96 1.13 11.86
CA GLY A 17 -7.31 1.80 10.60
C GLY A 17 -7.99 3.16 10.76
N SER A 18 -8.24 3.63 11.98
CA SER A 18 -8.92 4.90 12.22
C SER A 18 -7.96 6.00 12.66
N VAL A 19 -8.16 7.20 12.12
CA VAL A 19 -7.44 8.44 12.46
C VAL A 19 -8.44 9.58 12.68
N TYR A 20 -8.01 10.64 13.34
CA TYR A 20 -8.85 11.78 13.74
C TYR A 20 -8.07 13.08 13.67
N ALA A 21 -8.74 14.20 13.94
CA ALA A 21 -8.14 15.53 13.89
C ALA A 21 -6.82 15.63 14.71
N ALA A 22 -6.74 14.97 15.87
CA ALA A 22 -5.53 14.93 16.69
C ALA A 22 -4.38 14.18 16.01
N SER A 23 -4.65 13.13 15.23
CA SER A 23 -3.67 12.41 14.42
C SER A 23 -2.96 13.36 13.46
N PHE A 24 -3.72 14.17 12.72
CA PHE A 24 -3.13 15.11 11.75
C PHE A 24 -2.37 16.23 12.45
N ALA A 25 -2.87 16.72 13.58
CA ALA A 25 -2.19 17.74 14.37
C ALA A 25 -0.85 17.26 14.96
N ALA A 26 -0.65 15.94 15.10
CA ALA A 26 0.61 15.37 15.58
C ALA A 26 1.72 15.33 14.52
N LEU A 27 1.40 15.45 13.22
CA LEU A 27 2.38 15.30 12.12
C LEU A 27 3.62 16.20 12.27
N PRO A 28 3.52 17.49 12.63
CA PRO A 28 4.71 18.33 12.83
C PRO A 28 5.62 17.82 13.96
N VAL A 29 5.05 17.36 15.08
CA VAL A 29 5.84 16.85 16.22
C VAL A 29 6.48 15.51 15.88
N LEU A 30 5.75 14.61 15.21
CA LEU A 30 6.30 13.34 14.72
C LEU A 30 7.45 13.59 13.73
N THR A 31 7.33 14.59 12.87
CA THR A 31 8.41 15.00 11.95
C THR A 31 9.65 15.49 12.70
N ASP A 32 9.47 16.31 13.75
CA ASP A 32 10.59 16.76 14.57
C ASP A 32 11.29 15.60 15.29
N ILE A 33 10.55 14.58 15.73
CA ILE A 33 11.14 13.37 16.32
C ILE A 33 11.87 12.57 15.24
N ALA A 34 11.25 12.33 14.09
CA ALA A 34 11.82 11.56 12.98
C ALA A 34 13.13 12.19 12.45
N THR A 35 13.19 13.52 12.37
CA THR A 35 14.38 14.29 11.97
C THR A 35 15.43 14.43 13.09
N GLY A 36 15.09 14.03 14.33
CA GLY A 36 15.97 14.15 15.49
C GLY A 36 16.04 15.55 16.11
N ARG A 37 15.15 16.46 15.71
CA ARG A 37 15.00 17.79 16.34
C ARG A 37 14.34 17.72 17.71
N LYS A 38 13.58 16.65 17.99
CA LYS A 38 13.03 16.33 19.32
C LYS A 38 13.47 14.93 19.76
N PRO A 39 13.59 14.70 21.08
CA PRO A 39 13.91 13.38 21.61
C PRO A 39 12.76 12.40 21.31
N GLY A 40 13.11 11.14 21.05
CA GLY A 40 12.15 10.08 20.77
C GLY A 40 12.70 9.06 19.77
N ALA A 41 11.94 7.99 19.55
CA ALA A 41 12.30 6.94 18.60
C ALA A 41 11.99 7.42 17.17
N ARG A 42 13.03 7.69 16.39
CA ARG A 42 12.91 8.25 15.03
C ARG A 42 12.08 7.36 14.10
N TRP A 43 12.33 6.05 14.14
CA TRP A 43 11.63 5.07 13.30
C TRP A 43 10.15 4.93 13.65
N GLN A 44 9.82 4.89 14.95
CA GLN A 44 8.43 4.83 15.41
C GLN A 44 7.67 6.11 15.02
N ALA A 45 8.32 7.28 15.11
CA ALA A 45 7.73 8.53 14.68
C ALA A 45 7.45 8.58 13.17
N LEU A 46 8.42 8.16 12.35
CA LEU A 46 8.28 8.11 10.89
C LEU A 46 7.18 7.11 10.48
N GLY A 47 7.16 5.92 11.08
CA GLY A 47 6.15 4.91 10.84
C GLY A 47 4.74 5.38 11.22
N LEU A 48 4.58 5.99 12.41
CA LEU A 48 3.27 6.49 12.86
C LEU A 48 2.78 7.65 11.97
N ALA A 49 3.64 8.60 11.64
CA ALA A 49 3.29 9.70 10.74
C ALA A 49 2.86 9.18 9.37
N GLY A 50 3.58 8.19 8.85
CA GLY A 50 3.22 7.49 7.64
C GLY A 50 1.82 6.87 7.70
N ARG A 51 1.54 6.07 8.74
CA ARG A 51 0.22 5.42 8.90
C ARG A 51 -0.89 6.45 9.01
N ILE A 52 -0.66 7.57 9.71
CA ILE A 52 -1.63 8.66 9.78
C ILE A 52 -1.97 9.19 8.38
N VAL A 53 -0.97 9.44 7.53
CA VAL A 53 -1.17 9.97 6.17
C VAL A 53 -1.79 8.94 5.23
N VAL A 54 -1.41 7.67 5.32
CA VAL A 54 -2.05 6.57 4.58
C VAL A 54 -3.55 6.52 4.90
N GLU A 55 -3.89 6.72 6.18
CA GLU A 55 -5.25 6.51 6.65
C GLU A 55 -6.17 7.72 6.49
N GLU A 56 -5.59 8.91 6.57
CA GLU A 56 -6.27 10.20 6.44
C GLU A 56 -7.16 10.30 5.20
N GLN A 57 -6.69 9.76 4.10
CA GLN A 57 -7.33 9.91 2.79
C GLN A 57 -8.59 9.03 2.64
N GLN A 58 -9.12 8.44 3.73
CA GLN A 58 -10.50 7.96 3.85
C GLN A 58 -11.50 9.04 4.28
N LEU A 59 -11.01 10.12 4.89
CA LEU A 59 -11.83 11.13 5.55
C LEU A 59 -11.92 12.42 4.74
N HIS A 60 -10.89 12.71 3.93
CA HIS A 60 -10.86 13.90 3.09
C HIS A 60 -10.36 13.58 1.68
N GLU A 61 -10.54 14.57 0.80
CA GLU A 61 -10.02 14.55 -0.57
C GLU A 61 -8.50 14.30 -0.60
N PRO A 62 -8.00 13.60 -1.63
CA PRO A 62 -6.57 13.40 -1.82
C PRO A 62 -5.79 14.73 -1.74
N GLY A 63 -4.74 14.77 -0.93
CA GLY A 63 -3.90 15.96 -0.77
C GLY A 63 -4.19 16.83 0.46
N TYR A 64 -5.19 16.51 1.30
CA TYR A 64 -5.56 17.33 2.45
C TYR A 64 -4.40 17.60 3.43
N VAL A 65 -3.71 16.55 3.90
CA VAL A 65 -2.54 16.72 4.81
C VAL A 65 -1.32 17.33 4.12
N GLN A 66 -1.15 17.05 2.82
CA GLN A 66 -0.10 17.64 1.98
C GLN A 66 -0.27 19.16 1.91
N ALA A 67 -1.49 19.64 1.70
CA ALA A 67 -1.81 21.06 1.68
C ALA A 67 -1.71 21.71 3.07
N ARG A 68 -2.12 20.99 4.12
CA ARG A 68 -2.15 21.53 5.50
C ARG A 68 -0.78 21.58 6.17
N TYR A 69 0.09 20.59 5.91
CA TYR A 69 1.39 20.46 6.56
C TYR A 69 2.54 20.21 5.56
N PRO A 70 2.73 21.07 4.54
CA PRO A 70 3.64 20.80 3.43
C PRO A 70 5.09 20.61 3.87
N ALA A 71 5.58 21.40 4.83
CA ALA A 71 6.93 21.27 5.35
C ALA A 71 7.16 19.92 6.08
N ALA A 72 6.18 19.48 6.86
CA ALA A 72 6.26 18.20 7.56
C ALA A 72 6.24 17.03 6.57
N ILE A 73 5.32 17.07 5.61
CA ILE A 73 5.21 16.03 4.57
C ILE A 73 6.47 15.94 3.72
N ASN A 74 7.08 17.05 3.31
CA ASN A 74 8.31 17.04 2.53
C ASN A 74 9.49 16.42 3.29
N GLU A 75 9.61 16.69 4.59
CA GLU A 75 10.64 16.08 5.44
C GLU A 75 10.41 14.57 5.60
N LEU A 76 9.18 14.16 5.88
CA LEU A 76 8.81 12.74 6.00
C LEU A 76 9.04 11.99 4.69
N HIS A 77 8.61 12.57 3.56
CA HIS A 77 8.86 12.04 2.21
C HIS A 77 10.35 11.81 1.98
N ARG A 78 11.20 12.82 2.22
CA ARG A 78 12.64 12.73 2.05
C ARG A 78 13.26 11.63 2.93
N LEU A 79 12.83 11.52 4.18
CA LEU A 79 13.31 10.48 5.10
C LEU A 79 12.93 9.08 4.61
N THR A 80 11.68 8.86 4.22
CA THR A 80 11.21 7.57 3.69
C THR A 80 11.86 7.23 2.35
N GLN A 81 12.07 8.23 1.48
CA GLN A 81 12.77 8.03 0.22
C GLN A 81 14.22 7.58 0.46
N ASN A 82 14.93 8.23 1.39
CA ASN A 82 16.30 7.83 1.73
C ASN A 82 16.36 6.41 2.30
N LEU A 83 15.38 6.03 3.13
CA LEU A 83 15.29 4.67 3.66
C LEU A 83 15.03 3.64 2.56
N THR A 84 14.08 3.89 1.65
CA THR A 84 13.72 2.94 0.59
C THR A 84 14.78 2.81 -0.50
N MET A 85 15.65 3.81 -0.63
CA MET A 85 16.80 3.79 -1.56
C MET A 85 18.11 3.30 -0.91
N ALA A 86 18.11 3.01 0.40
CA ALA A 86 19.29 2.48 1.09
C ALA A 86 19.72 1.13 0.50
N ARG A 87 21.03 0.86 0.49
CA ARG A 87 21.60 -0.37 -0.07
C ARG A 87 22.57 -1.05 0.93
N PRO A 88 22.25 -2.27 1.40
CA PRO A 88 20.95 -2.94 1.27
C PRO A 88 19.86 -2.19 2.05
N PHE A 89 18.59 -2.41 1.68
CA PHE A 89 17.50 -2.07 2.57
C PHE A 89 17.52 -3.03 3.78
N GLU A 90 17.33 -2.50 4.98
CA GLU A 90 17.25 -3.28 6.21
C GLU A 90 15.78 -3.56 6.55
N GLY A 91 15.35 -4.80 6.32
CA GLY A 91 13.97 -5.26 6.57
C GLY A 91 13.56 -6.35 5.58
N ASP A 92 12.40 -6.95 5.80
CA ASP A 92 11.83 -7.95 4.89
C ASP A 92 10.98 -7.32 3.77
N GLU A 93 10.32 -8.17 2.98
CA GLU A 93 9.47 -7.75 1.87
C GLU A 93 8.25 -6.92 2.34
N ASP A 94 7.67 -7.27 3.48
CA ASP A 94 6.50 -6.58 4.05
C ASP A 94 6.91 -5.22 4.61
N ASP A 95 8.05 -5.14 5.30
CA ASP A 95 8.67 -3.88 5.72
C ASP A 95 8.91 -2.96 4.52
N PHE A 96 9.45 -3.50 3.43
CA PHE A 96 9.76 -2.68 2.25
C PHE A 96 8.50 -2.14 1.59
N LEU A 97 7.49 -3.00 1.37
CA LEU A 97 6.19 -2.59 0.84
C LEU A 97 5.51 -1.60 1.81
N TYR A 98 5.69 -1.75 3.12
CA TYR A 98 5.18 -0.82 4.13
C TYR A 98 5.75 0.57 3.92
N TRP A 99 7.06 0.70 3.70
CA TRP A 99 7.66 2.00 3.43
C TRP A 99 7.33 2.56 2.05
N LEU A 100 7.13 1.72 1.02
CA LEU A 100 6.63 2.19 -0.27
C LEU A 100 5.22 2.77 -0.17
N GLU A 101 4.32 2.15 0.60
CA GLU A 101 2.98 2.69 0.85
C GLU A 101 3.04 4.07 1.52
N HIS A 102 3.94 4.26 2.48
CA HIS A 102 4.20 5.57 3.10
C HIS A 102 4.73 6.60 2.11
N LEU A 103 5.68 6.21 1.26
CA LEU A 103 6.24 7.10 0.24
C LEU A 103 5.14 7.61 -0.69
N LEU A 104 4.28 6.71 -1.19
CA LEU A 104 3.13 7.07 -2.02
C LEU A 104 2.12 7.95 -1.28
N ALA A 105 1.89 7.68 0.00
CA ALA A 105 0.99 8.48 0.82
C ALA A 105 1.50 9.92 0.96
N PHE A 106 2.80 10.12 1.21
CA PHE A 106 3.38 11.46 1.29
C PHE A 106 3.34 12.21 -0.05
N GLU A 107 3.43 11.49 -1.17
CA GLU A 107 3.28 12.05 -2.52
C GLU A 107 1.82 12.36 -2.89
N GLY A 108 0.85 11.94 -2.07
CA GLY A 108 -0.56 12.13 -2.34
C GLY A 108 -1.10 11.24 -3.46
N VAL A 109 -0.42 10.14 -3.79
CA VAL A 109 -0.85 9.21 -4.84
C VAL A 109 -2.06 8.40 -4.36
N PRO A 110 -3.22 8.43 -5.07
CA PRO A 110 -4.40 7.68 -4.68
C PRO A 110 -4.29 6.17 -4.98
N VAL A 111 -5.21 5.38 -4.41
CA VAL A 111 -5.41 3.91 -4.61
C VAL A 111 -4.26 3.02 -4.13
N TRP A 112 -3.04 3.27 -4.60
CA TRP A 112 -1.91 2.36 -4.43
C TRP A 112 -1.32 2.35 -3.01
N ARG A 113 -1.48 3.43 -2.25
CA ARG A 113 -1.00 3.61 -0.86
C ARG A 113 -1.48 2.58 0.18
N ARG A 114 -2.50 1.77 -0.12
CA ARG A 114 -2.98 0.65 0.74
C ARG A 114 -3.06 -0.69 0.00
N SER A 115 -2.72 -0.67 -1.28
CA SER A 115 -2.96 -1.79 -2.18
C SER A 115 -1.68 -2.54 -2.49
N LEU A 116 -0.50 -1.96 -2.22
CA LEU A 116 0.77 -2.62 -2.49
C LEU A 116 0.97 -3.85 -1.61
N ARG A 117 0.61 -3.77 -0.32
CA ARG A 117 0.75 -4.87 0.65
C ARG A 117 -0.42 -5.83 0.68
N ARG A 118 -1.54 -5.47 0.08
CA ARG A 118 -2.70 -6.36 0.05
C ARG A 118 -2.37 -7.56 -0.81
N GLU A 119 -2.59 -8.74 -0.24
CA GLU A 119 -2.48 -10.01 -0.94
C GLU A 119 -3.71 -10.28 -1.81
N GLU A 120 -4.87 -9.77 -1.39
CA GLU A 120 -6.15 -10.00 -2.03
C GLU A 120 -6.76 -8.68 -2.48
N HIS A 121 -7.13 -8.59 -3.76
CA HIS A 121 -7.78 -7.44 -4.34
C HIS A 121 -9.14 -7.83 -4.94
N PRO A 122 -10.26 -7.40 -4.32
CA PRO A 122 -11.56 -7.57 -4.94
C PRO A 122 -11.64 -6.71 -6.20
N VAL A 123 -12.14 -7.31 -7.27
CA VAL A 123 -12.32 -6.67 -8.58
C VAL A 123 -13.62 -7.14 -9.22
N VAL A 124 -14.07 -6.41 -10.24
CA VAL A 124 -15.22 -6.80 -11.06
C VAL A 124 -14.72 -6.98 -12.49
N CYS A 125 -15.14 -8.06 -13.16
CA CYS A 125 -14.83 -8.22 -14.59
C CYS A 125 -15.51 -7.08 -15.38
N PRO A 126 -14.76 -6.29 -16.17
CA PRO A 126 -15.33 -5.18 -16.92
C PRO A 126 -16.27 -5.62 -18.05
N SER A 127 -16.21 -6.88 -18.49
CA SER A 127 -17.03 -7.40 -19.59
C SER A 127 -18.32 -8.07 -19.13
N CYS A 128 -18.31 -8.86 -18.05
CA CYS A 128 -19.48 -9.62 -17.61
C CYS A 128 -19.95 -9.26 -16.19
N ALA A 129 -19.33 -8.27 -15.54
CA ALA A 129 -19.62 -7.82 -14.19
C ALA A 129 -19.49 -8.90 -13.09
N LEU A 130 -18.82 -10.03 -13.38
CA LEU A 130 -18.55 -11.06 -12.39
C LEU A 130 -17.66 -10.51 -11.27
N SER A 131 -18.09 -10.74 -10.02
CA SER A 131 -17.31 -10.45 -8.81
C SER A 131 -16.17 -11.46 -8.69
N LEU A 132 -14.94 -10.95 -8.66
CA LEU A 132 -13.71 -11.74 -8.64
C LEU A 132 -12.80 -11.22 -7.52
N GLU A 133 -11.80 -12.02 -7.19
CA GLU A 133 -10.71 -11.63 -6.31
C GLU A 133 -9.38 -12.03 -6.94
N ILE A 134 -8.45 -11.08 -6.99
CA ILE A 134 -7.06 -11.31 -7.37
C ILE A 134 -6.32 -11.73 -6.11
N ASP A 135 -5.73 -12.92 -6.08
CA ASP A 135 -4.93 -13.42 -4.97
C ASP A 135 -3.46 -13.53 -5.40
N LEU A 136 -2.64 -12.63 -4.86
CA LEU A 136 -1.20 -12.55 -5.07
C LEU A 136 -0.40 -13.37 -4.05
N SER A 137 -1.04 -13.85 -2.97
CA SER A 137 -0.43 -14.76 -2.00
C SER A 137 -0.35 -16.20 -2.49
N HIS A 138 -1.19 -16.58 -3.45
CA HIS A 138 -1.09 -17.90 -4.08
C HIS A 138 0.18 -18.01 -4.94
N LYS A 139 0.73 -19.22 -5.05
CA LYS A 139 1.89 -19.52 -5.89
C LYS A 139 1.49 -20.63 -6.87
N PRO A 140 1.24 -20.32 -8.16
CA PRO A 140 1.36 -19.01 -8.81
C PRO A 140 0.21 -18.02 -8.46
N PRO A 141 0.40 -16.70 -8.55
CA PRO A 141 -0.68 -15.72 -8.38
C PRO A 141 -1.86 -15.95 -9.33
N GLY A 142 -3.08 -15.66 -8.89
CA GLY A 142 -4.26 -16.02 -9.65
C GLY A 142 -5.53 -15.25 -9.32
N THR A 143 -6.60 -15.62 -10.00
CA THR A 143 -7.94 -15.05 -9.87
C THR A 143 -8.92 -16.14 -9.47
N ARG A 144 -9.79 -15.82 -8.52
CA ARG A 144 -10.86 -16.69 -7.99
C ARG A 144 -12.21 -15.99 -8.09
N GLY A 145 -13.29 -16.77 -8.12
CA GLY A 145 -14.64 -16.24 -7.99
C GLY A 145 -14.87 -15.74 -6.57
N ARG A 146 -15.54 -14.59 -6.43
CA ARG A 146 -15.87 -13.99 -5.12
C ARG A 146 -17.37 -13.97 -4.93
N ASP A 147 -17.88 -14.56 -3.85
CA ASP A 147 -19.32 -14.52 -3.55
C ASP A 147 -19.73 -13.09 -3.14
N PRO A 148 -20.56 -12.39 -3.92
CA PRO A 148 -21.01 -11.04 -3.56
C PRO A 148 -21.85 -11.00 -2.28
N ASN A 149 -22.40 -12.15 -1.83
CA ASN A 149 -23.23 -12.28 -0.63
C ASN A 149 -22.48 -12.82 0.59
N ALA A 150 -21.16 -13.02 0.54
CA ALA A 150 -20.36 -13.42 1.70
C ALA A 150 -20.38 -12.31 2.78
N ARG A 151 -21.42 -12.30 3.62
CA ARG A 151 -21.66 -11.29 4.67
C ARG A 151 -20.65 -11.35 5.82
N PHE A 152 -19.85 -12.40 5.88
CA PHE A 152 -18.76 -12.58 6.81
C PHE A 152 -17.66 -13.34 6.06
N ARG A 153 -16.44 -12.79 6.00
CA ARG A 153 -15.25 -13.56 5.62
C ARG A 153 -15.18 -14.75 6.58
N VAL A 154 -15.71 -15.90 6.18
CA VAL A 154 -15.35 -17.15 6.85
C VAL A 154 -13.84 -17.25 6.64
N VAL A 155 -13.09 -17.34 7.74
CA VAL A 155 -11.63 -17.43 7.69
C VAL A 155 -11.25 -18.65 6.85
N GLY A 156 -10.84 -18.41 5.61
CA GLY A 156 -10.54 -19.42 4.60
C GLY A 156 -10.69 -18.84 3.19
N ARG A 157 -9.64 -18.98 2.36
CA ARG A 157 -9.61 -18.54 0.96
C ARG A 157 -10.83 -19.04 0.20
N GLU A 158 -11.60 -18.16 -0.43
CA GLU A 158 -12.80 -18.55 -1.21
C GLU A 158 -12.39 -19.30 -2.48
N GLY A 159 -12.77 -20.57 -2.60
CA GLY A 159 -12.64 -21.37 -3.83
C GLY A 159 -11.21 -21.60 -4.34
N PRO A 160 -11.06 -22.39 -5.42
CA PRO A 160 -9.78 -22.59 -6.09
C PRO A 160 -9.42 -21.35 -6.94
N ILE A 161 -8.12 -21.20 -7.24
CA ILE A 161 -7.69 -20.33 -8.34
C ILE A 161 -8.23 -20.89 -9.65
N LEU A 162 -8.89 -20.04 -10.44
CA LEU A 162 -9.53 -20.41 -11.70
C LEU A 162 -8.68 -20.01 -12.91
N THR A 163 -8.03 -18.85 -12.84
CA THR A 163 -7.13 -18.34 -13.88
C THR A 163 -5.89 -17.72 -13.25
N GLY A 164 -4.76 -17.74 -13.96
CA GLY A 164 -3.50 -17.15 -13.47
C GLY A 164 -3.39 -15.65 -13.75
N VAL A 165 -2.71 -14.92 -12.88
CA VAL A 165 -2.31 -13.53 -13.15
C VAL A 165 -1.01 -13.54 -13.93
N ARG A 166 -1.01 -12.92 -15.11
CA ARG A 166 0.20 -12.77 -15.93
C ARG A 166 0.96 -11.52 -15.46
N PRO A 167 2.26 -11.63 -15.14
CA PRO A 167 3.06 -10.48 -14.79
C PRO A 167 3.19 -9.54 -15.98
N ALA A 168 3.16 -8.23 -15.71
CA ALA A 168 3.56 -7.22 -16.67
C ALA A 168 5.06 -7.33 -16.99
N VAL A 169 5.42 -7.07 -18.25
CA VAL A 169 6.82 -6.92 -18.63
C VAL A 169 7.35 -5.65 -17.99
N PRO A 170 8.50 -5.66 -17.28
CA PRO A 170 9.02 -4.47 -16.59
C PRO A 170 9.19 -3.23 -17.48
N ALA A 171 9.46 -3.43 -18.78
CA ALA A 171 9.59 -2.35 -19.76
C ALA A 171 8.26 -1.67 -20.12
N ASP A 172 7.13 -2.37 -19.92
CA ASP A 172 5.79 -1.92 -20.27
C ASP A 172 5.01 -1.41 -19.03
N LEU A 173 5.66 -1.39 -17.86
CA LEU A 173 5.04 -0.91 -16.63
C LEU A 173 4.65 0.58 -16.74
N PRO A 174 3.45 0.97 -16.28
CA PRO A 174 3.08 2.37 -16.16
C PRO A 174 4.10 3.17 -15.33
N PRO A 175 4.23 4.50 -15.52
CA PRO A 175 5.29 5.30 -14.90
C PRO A 175 5.44 5.11 -13.39
N LEU A 176 4.31 5.04 -12.65
CA LEU A 176 4.31 4.79 -11.22
C LEU A 176 4.90 3.42 -10.87
N ALA A 177 4.40 2.38 -11.53
CA ALA A 177 4.81 1.00 -11.30
C ALA A 177 6.28 0.78 -11.70
N SER A 178 6.71 1.35 -12.83
CA SER A 178 8.09 1.32 -13.29
C SER A 178 9.04 1.95 -12.26
N ARG A 179 8.66 3.10 -11.67
CA ARG A 179 9.42 3.76 -10.61
C ARG A 179 9.51 2.88 -9.35
N LEU A 180 8.39 2.34 -8.87
CA LEU A 180 8.36 1.47 -7.69
C LEU A 180 9.19 0.19 -7.89
N HIS A 181 9.05 -0.44 -9.06
CA HIS A 181 9.84 -1.60 -9.46
C HIS A 181 11.34 -1.26 -9.49
N GLY A 182 11.73 -0.12 -10.06
CA GLY A 182 13.12 0.35 -10.07
C GLY A 182 13.68 0.60 -8.66
N VAL A 183 12.88 1.15 -7.74
CA VAL A 183 13.27 1.32 -6.33
C VAL A 183 13.47 -0.04 -5.66
N ALA A 184 12.55 -1.00 -5.85
CA ALA A 184 12.68 -2.35 -5.32
C ALA A 184 13.94 -3.08 -5.83
N VAL A 185 14.17 -3.07 -7.14
CA VAL A 185 15.38 -3.65 -7.76
C VAL A 185 16.64 -2.97 -7.23
N GLY A 186 16.64 -1.64 -7.14
CA GLY A 186 17.77 -0.87 -6.61
C GLY A 186 18.10 -1.20 -5.15
N ALA A 187 17.09 -1.49 -4.34
CA ALA A 187 17.23 -1.87 -2.94
C ALA A 187 17.60 -3.36 -2.73
N GLY A 188 17.65 -4.16 -3.79
CA GLY A 188 17.87 -5.61 -3.72
C GLY A 188 16.64 -6.43 -3.35
N GLN A 189 15.44 -5.83 -3.42
CA GLN A 189 14.17 -6.44 -3.05
C GLN A 189 13.51 -7.11 -4.26
N SER A 190 14.12 -8.21 -4.74
CA SER A 190 13.69 -8.90 -5.97
C SER A 190 12.28 -9.47 -5.90
N ALA A 191 11.87 -10.01 -4.75
CA ALA A 191 10.52 -10.55 -4.56
C ALA A 191 9.46 -9.45 -4.59
N VAL A 192 9.75 -8.27 -4.02
CA VAL A 192 8.86 -7.10 -4.15
C VAL A 192 8.79 -6.63 -5.60
N ALA A 193 9.91 -6.61 -6.32
CA ALA A 193 9.91 -6.27 -7.75
C ALA A 193 9.02 -7.22 -8.56
N GLU A 194 9.10 -8.53 -8.30
CA GLU A 194 8.23 -9.53 -8.92
C GLU A 194 6.76 -9.36 -8.53
N HIS A 195 6.47 -9.11 -7.25
CA HIS A 195 5.12 -8.82 -6.77
C HIS A 195 4.48 -7.64 -7.51
N LEU A 196 5.24 -6.55 -7.70
CA LEU A 196 4.78 -5.38 -8.45
C LEU A 196 4.46 -5.73 -9.91
N THR A 197 5.22 -6.63 -10.57
CA THR A 197 4.87 -7.04 -11.94
C THR A 197 3.53 -7.78 -12.03
N HIS A 198 3.17 -8.58 -11.01
CA HIS A 198 1.86 -9.24 -10.96
C HIS A 198 0.74 -8.26 -10.61
N LEU A 199 0.97 -7.37 -9.64
CA LEU A 199 -0.01 -6.36 -9.23
C LEU A 199 -0.37 -5.40 -10.38
N PHE A 200 0.61 -5.06 -11.23
CA PHE A 200 0.42 -4.23 -12.42
C PHE A 200 0.26 -5.06 -13.70
N GLY A 201 -0.03 -6.36 -13.57
CA GLY A 201 -0.22 -7.29 -14.68
C GLY A 201 -1.66 -7.37 -15.18
N CYS A 202 -1.96 -8.48 -15.86
CA CYS A 202 -3.27 -8.75 -16.44
C CYS A 202 -3.77 -10.13 -16.05
N THR A 203 -5.09 -10.33 -16.06
CA THR A 203 -5.71 -11.64 -15.88
C THR A 203 -6.82 -11.87 -16.90
N THR A 204 -7.30 -13.10 -16.97
CA THR A 204 -8.41 -13.52 -17.83
C THR A 204 -9.59 -13.89 -16.95
N CYS A 205 -10.77 -13.35 -17.26
CA CYS A 205 -12.00 -13.72 -16.56
C CYS A 205 -12.30 -15.22 -16.77
N PRO A 206 -12.50 -16.02 -15.70
CA PRO A 206 -12.77 -17.45 -15.83
C PRO A 206 -14.14 -17.76 -16.47
N ASP A 207 -15.06 -16.79 -16.49
CA ASP A 207 -16.43 -16.97 -17.00
C ASP A 207 -16.57 -16.53 -18.46
N CYS A 208 -16.19 -15.29 -18.78
CA CYS A 208 -16.38 -14.73 -20.12
C CYS A 208 -15.10 -14.73 -20.98
N ALA A 209 -13.98 -15.24 -20.46
CA ALA A 209 -12.67 -15.28 -21.12
C ALA A 209 -12.09 -13.92 -21.56
N SER A 210 -12.68 -12.80 -21.14
CA SER A 210 -12.13 -11.47 -21.42
C SER A 210 -10.86 -11.24 -20.61
N ASP A 211 -9.81 -10.77 -21.28
CA ASP A 211 -8.64 -10.23 -20.61
C ASP A 211 -8.95 -8.85 -20.03
N PHE A 212 -8.36 -8.55 -18.88
CA PHE A 212 -8.39 -7.21 -18.29
C PHE A 212 -7.15 -6.92 -17.44
N SER A 213 -6.88 -5.63 -17.30
CA SER A 213 -5.81 -5.06 -16.48
C SER A 213 -6.18 -5.16 -15.00
N VAL A 214 -5.34 -5.83 -14.21
CA VAL A 214 -5.48 -5.86 -12.74
C VAL A 214 -5.49 -4.45 -12.16
N PRO A 215 -4.51 -3.57 -12.46
CA PRO A 215 -4.44 -2.28 -11.80
C PRO A 215 -5.63 -1.37 -12.10
N ASP A 216 -6.19 -1.43 -13.31
CA ASP A 216 -7.36 -0.63 -13.66
C ASP A 216 -8.61 -1.08 -12.88
N GLN A 217 -8.79 -2.39 -12.69
CA GLN A 217 -9.95 -2.89 -11.94
C GLN A 217 -9.79 -2.69 -10.42
N VAL A 218 -8.57 -2.76 -9.89
CA VAL A 218 -8.31 -2.41 -8.49
C VAL A 218 -8.62 -0.92 -8.23
N ALA A 219 -8.20 -0.04 -9.14
CA ALA A 219 -8.50 1.38 -9.04
C ALA A 219 -10.01 1.66 -9.16
N ALA A 220 -10.69 1.02 -10.11
CA ALA A 220 -12.13 1.18 -10.32
C ALA A 220 -12.97 0.66 -9.14
N PHE A 221 -12.54 -0.42 -8.46
CA PHE A 221 -13.24 -0.96 -7.30
C PHE A 221 -13.13 -0.07 -6.05
N GLN A 222 -12.06 0.72 -5.96
CA GLN A 222 -11.78 1.60 -4.81
C GLN A 222 -12.27 3.04 -4.99
N ALA A 223 -12.74 3.40 -6.19
CA ALA A 223 -13.32 4.70 -6.53
C ALA A 223 -14.79 4.76 -6.10
#